data_AF-A0A3C1L615-F1
#
_entry.id   AF-A0A3C1L615-F1
#
_cell.length_a   1.000
_cell.length_b   1.000
_cell.length_c   1.000
_cell.angle_alpha   90.00
_cell.angle_beta   90.00
_cell.angle_gamma   90.00
#
_symmetry.space_group_name_H-M   'P 1'
#
loop_
_entity.id
_entity.type
_entity.pdbx_description
1 polymer ?
#
loop_
_entity_poly.entity_id
_entity_poly.type
_entity_poly.pdbx_seq_one_letter_code
_entity_poly.pdbx_strand_id
1 'polypeptide(L)' 'MIRGIGVDAVDIERFRTSLGRTPSMRGRLFTEQELADVAEQVDQVRSLAARFAAREAVMKAMGLGLGAFGFHEVWVSRS' A
#
# COMPACT_ATOMS: atom_id res chain seq x y z
N MET A 1 4.98 -22.76 -13.71
CA MET A 1 5.84 -22.89 -12.52
C MET A 1 5.64 -21.66 -11.66
N ILE A 2 5.27 -21.82 -10.38
CA ILE A 2 5.14 -20.70 -9.45
C ILE A 2 6.56 -20.23 -9.07
N ARG A 3 6.80 -18.91 -9.11
CA ARG A 3 8.13 -18.31 -8.82
C ARG A 3 8.29 -17.88 -7.36
N GLY A 4 7.21 -17.51 -6.70
CA GLY A 4 7.18 -17.12 -5.31
C GLY A 4 5.76 -16.79 -4.85
N ILE A 5 5.58 -16.71 -3.54
CA ILE A 5 4.33 -16.29 -2.89
C ILE A 5 4.66 -15.23 -1.85
N GLY A 6 3.73 -14.31 -1.61
CA GLY A 6 3.90 -13.30 -0.58
C GLY A 6 2.58 -13.02 0.10
N VAL A 7 2.65 -12.83 1.40
CA VAL A 7 1.51 -12.52 2.27
C VAL A 7 1.91 -11.37 3.19
N ASP A 8 0.98 -10.46 3.41
CA ASP A 8 1.16 -9.37 4.35
C ASP A 8 -0.16 -9.01 5.02
N ALA A 9 -0.06 -8.49 6.24
CA ALA A 9 -1.20 -8.07 7.04
C ALA A 9 -0.89 -6.71 7.69
N VAL A 10 -1.83 -5.78 7.56
CA VAL A 10 -1.69 -4.42 8.07
C VAL A 10 -2.82 -4.14 9.05
N ASP A 11 -2.46 -3.75 10.26
CA ASP A 11 -3.40 -3.23 11.24
C ASP A 11 -3.87 -1.83 10.82
N ILE A 12 -5.18 -1.68 10.62
CA ILE A 12 -5.79 -0.46 10.09
C ILE A 12 -5.66 0.71 11.06
N GLU A 13 -5.84 0.48 12.37
CA GLU A 13 -5.78 1.55 13.37
C GLU A 13 -4.35 2.06 13.53
N ARG A 14 -3.38 1.15 13.61
CA ARG A 14 -1.95 1.50 13.64
C ARG A 14 -1.53 2.24 12.36
N PHE A 15 -2.05 1.82 11.20
CA PHE A 15 -1.79 2.50 9.94
C PHE A 15 -2.41 3.91 9.93
N ARG A 16 -3.64 4.05 10.44
CA ARG A 16 -4.31 5.35 10.61
C ARG A 16 -3.49 6.29 11.48
N THR A 17 -3.04 5.83 12.65
CA THR A 17 -2.17 6.62 13.54
C THR A 17 -0.89 7.03 12.84
N SER A 18 -0.28 6.14 12.06
CA SER A 18 0.96 6.40 11.33
C SER A 18 0.78 7.47 10.24
N LEU A 19 -0.28 7.36 9.44
CA LEU A 19 -0.62 8.38 8.42
C LEU A 19 -0.99 9.72 9.06
N GLY A 20 -1.68 9.72 10.20
CA GLY A 20 -2.01 10.93 10.94
C GLY A 20 -0.78 11.62 11.54
N ARG A 21 0.19 10.85 12.05
CA ARG A 21 1.44 11.35 12.62
C ARG A 21 2.35 11.96 11.54
N THR A 22 2.30 11.46 10.31
CA THR A 22 3.14 11.94 9.22
C THR A 22 2.34 12.08 7.92
N PRO A 23 1.63 13.21 7.74
CA PRO A 23 0.73 13.42 6.60
C PRO A 23 1.40 13.27 5.23
N SER A 24 2.69 13.64 5.12
CA SER A 24 3.49 13.49 3.89
C SER A 24 3.68 12.04 3.46
N MET A 25 3.45 11.06 4.35
CA MET A 25 3.50 9.63 3.99
C MET A 25 2.48 9.27 2.93
N ARG A 26 1.32 9.94 2.86
CA ARG A 26 0.29 9.62 1.86
C ARG A 26 0.82 9.79 0.44
N GLY A 27 1.38 10.95 0.11
CA GLY A 27 1.96 11.19 -1.22
C GLY A 27 3.25 10.41 -1.49
N ARG A 28 4.01 10.06 -0.44
CA ARG A 28 5.21 9.22 -0.59
C ARG A 28 4.89 7.75 -0.84
N LEU A 29 3.82 7.24 -0.24
CA LEU A 29 3.42 5.85 -0.36
C LEU A 29 2.49 5.63 -1.55
N PHE A 30 1.55 6.51 -1.82
CA PHE A 30 0.51 6.25 -2.82
C PHE A 30 0.66 7.16 -4.03
N THR A 31 0.31 6.62 -5.20
CA THR A 31 0.25 7.42 -6.42
C THR A 31 -0.96 8.36 -6.39
N GLU A 32 -0.96 9.40 -7.23
CA GLU A 32 -2.10 10.30 -7.36
C GLU A 32 -3.38 9.55 -7.77
N GLN A 33 -3.25 8.53 -8.63
CA GLN A 33 -4.36 7.68 -9.02
C GLN A 33 -4.92 6.88 -7.84
N GLU A 34 -4.07 6.26 -7.02
CA GLU A 34 -4.53 5.52 -5.84
C GLU A 34 -5.26 6.42 -4.83
N LEU A 35 -4.80 7.67 -4.68
CA LEU A 35 -5.43 8.66 -3.82
C LEU A 35 -6.78 9.13 -4.41
N ALA A 36 -6.86 9.33 -5.73
CA ALA A 36 -8.10 9.65 -6.41
C ALA A 36 -9.15 8.53 -6.27
N ASP A 37 -8.74 7.27 -6.44
CA ASP A 37 -9.60 6.08 -6.32
C ASP A 37 -10.26 5.93 -4.93
N VAL A 38 -9.68 6.53 -3.90
CA VAL A 38 -10.20 6.49 -2.53
C VAL A 38 -10.85 7.79 -2.07
N ALA A 39 -10.78 8.86 -2.85
CA ALA A 39 -11.22 10.19 -2.41
C ALA A 39 -12.69 10.21 -1.95
N GLU A 40 -13.57 9.49 -2.66
CA GLU A 40 -15.01 9.43 -2.36
C GLU A 40 -15.40 8.37 -1.31
N GLN A 41 -14.43 7.59 -0.81
CA GLN A 41 -14.72 6.52 0.16
C GLN A 41 -14.87 7.08 1.58
N VAL A 42 -15.87 6.57 2.31
CA VAL A 42 -16.12 6.91 3.72
C VAL A 42 -14.92 6.59 4.61
N ASP A 43 -14.26 5.43 4.40
CA ASP A 43 -13.02 5.08 5.09
C ASP A 43 -11.90 4.84 4.09
N GLN A 44 -11.25 5.94 3.70
CA GLN A 44 -10.09 5.93 2.81
C GLN A 44 -8.93 5.11 3.39
N VAL A 45 -8.74 5.13 4.72
CA VAL A 45 -7.58 4.53 5.38
C VAL A 45 -7.61 3.02 5.28
N ARG A 46 -8.78 2.39 5.43
CA ARG A 46 -8.94 0.95 5.20
C ARG A 46 -8.49 0.54 3.79
N SER A 47 -8.88 1.33 2.80
CA SER A 47 -8.54 1.11 1.39
C SER A 47 -7.03 1.27 1.14
N LEU A 48 -6.42 2.29 1.73
CA LEU A 48 -4.98 2.55 1.64
C LEU A 48 -4.15 1.48 2.37
N ALA A 49 -4.61 1.00 3.53
CA ALA A 49 -3.97 -0.09 4.25
C ALA A 49 -3.93 -1.39 3.44
N ALA A 50 -5.03 -1.72 2.76
CA ALA A 50 -5.09 -2.88 1.87
C ALA A 50 -4.10 -2.77 0.69
N ARG A 51 -3.97 -1.57 0.09
CA ARG A 51 -3.00 -1.33 -0.99
C ARG A 51 -1.55 -1.43 -0.49
N PHE A 52 -1.28 -0.92 0.70
CA PHE A 52 0.03 -1.07 1.33
C PHE A 52 0.37 -2.55 1.57
N ALA A 53 -0.58 -3.33 2.14
CA ALA A 53 -0.41 -4.77 2.34
C ALA A 53 -0.19 -5.53 1.01
N ALA A 54 -0.94 -5.19 -0.03
CA ALA A 54 -0.76 -5.79 -1.35
C ALA A 54 0.64 -5.52 -1.91
N ARG A 55 1.18 -4.31 -1.74
CA ARG A 55 2.52 -3.96 -2.20
C ARG A 55 3.61 -4.73 -1.44
N GLU A 56 3.48 -4.84 -0.13
CA GLU A 56 4.35 -5.67 0.72
C GLU A 56 4.30 -7.16 0.32
N ALA A 57 3.11 -7.68 0.06
CA ALA A 57 2.93 -9.05 -0.41
C ALA A 57 3.62 -9.27 -1.76
N VAL A 58 3.52 -8.33 -2.70
CA VAL A 58 4.20 -8.40 -4.00
C VAL A 58 5.73 -8.38 -3.83
N MET A 59 6.27 -7.48 -2.99
CA MET A 59 7.71 -7.44 -2.69
C MET A 59 8.23 -8.79 -2.17
N LYS A 60 7.51 -9.39 -1.20
CA LYS A 60 7.84 -10.71 -0.66
C LYS A 60 7.77 -11.81 -1.71
N ALA A 61 6.74 -11.80 -2.57
CA ALA A 61 6.58 -12.79 -3.64
C ALA A 61 7.74 -12.73 -4.66
N MET A 62 8.34 -11.56 -4.85
CA MET A 62 9.51 -11.38 -5.72
C MET A 62 10.85 -11.72 -5.03
N GLY A 63 10.84 -12.08 -3.74
CA GLY A 63 12.06 -12.33 -2.97
C GLY A 63 12.85 -11.05 -2.67
N LEU A 64 12.19 -9.90 -2.75
CA LEU A 64 12.80 -8.58 -2.61
C LEU A 64 12.33 -7.98 -1.28
N GLY A 65 13.28 -7.62 -0.42
CA GLY A 65 12.97 -7.03 0.89
C GLY A 65 12.29 -5.68 0.80
N LEU A 66 11.82 -5.17 1.95
CA LEU A 66 11.30 -3.81 2.11
C LEU A 66 12.23 -2.77 1.45
N GLY A 67 11.70 -1.99 0.51
CA GLY A 67 12.44 -0.91 -0.17
C GLY A 67 13.24 -1.32 -1.41
N ALA A 68 13.03 -2.54 -1.93
CA ALA A 68 13.68 -2.98 -3.16
C ALA A 68 13.20 -2.27 -4.44
N PHE A 69 12.01 -1.67 -4.40
CA PHE A 69 11.45 -0.82 -5.45
C PHE A 69 10.83 0.44 -4.82
N GLY A 70 10.79 1.52 -5.58
CA GLY A 70 10.13 2.76 -5.17
C GLY A 70 8.63 2.53 -4.96
N PHE A 71 8.04 3.19 -3.97
CA PHE A 71 6.62 3.00 -3.62
C PHE A 71 5.64 3.29 -4.77
N HIS A 72 6.08 4.01 -5.80
CA HIS A 72 5.26 4.36 -6.98
C HIS A 72 5.54 3.44 -8.18
N GLU A 73 6.50 2.52 -8.11
CA GLU A 73 6.78 1.56 -9.20
C GLU A 73 5.76 0.41 -9.24
N VAL A 74 5.08 0.16 -8.12
CA VAL A 74 4.03 -0.85 -8.00
C VAL A 74 2.83 -0.19 -7.34
N TRP A 75 1.67 -0.17 -7.99
CA TRP A 75 0.44 0.42 -7.46
C TRP A 75 -0.76 -0.49 -7.69
N VAL A 76 -1.82 -0.26 -6.93
CA VAL A 76 -3.06 -1.03 -7.02
C VAL A 76 -4.19 -0.13 -7.52
N SER A 77 -4.60 -0.34 -8.77
CA SER A 77 -5.78 0.29 -9.35
C SER A 77 -7.04 -0.54 -9.14
N ARG A 78 -8.21 0.12 -9.18
CA ARG A 78 -9.50 -0.55 -9.30
C ARG A 78 -9.97 -0.46 -10.76
N SER A 79 -10.33 -1.60 -11.36
CA SER A 79 -10.91 -1.71 -12.70
C SER A 79 -12.43 -1.64 -12.67
#